data_AF-A0A975IFT0-F1
#
_entry.id   AF-A0A975IFT0-F1
#
_cell.length_a   1.000
_cell.length_b   1.000
_cell.length_c   1.000
_cell.angle_alpha   90.00
_cell.angle_beta   90.00
_cell.angle_gamma   90.00
#
_symmetry.space_group_name_H-M   'P 1'
#
loop_
_entity.id
_entity.type
_entity.pdbx_description
1 polymer ?
#
loop_
_entity_poly.entity_id
_entity_poly.type
_entity_poly.pdbx_seq_one_letter_code
_entity_poly.pdbx_strand_id
1 'polypeptide(L)'
;MARYKPMHQGLKLLALDFDRQILPGTFEYALRHLVDNELDLEGFHQRYKNDVQGAAAFHPAALLKIILLAYSRGIISSRKIEAVCRENMLFIAVSGDSQSHFTTLAAFIANAGELIAKLFAQVLLICDRQGLIGKELFAIDGVKLPSNASKEKSGTRADFLRQAERMEKAAEKMKLKIDSDLGKRIIAQRFATVDPCLGTCAATNACTASPCAVKPKWTGNGNCFA
;
A
#
# COMPACT_ATOMS: atom_id res chain seq x y z
N MET A 1 28.54 -53.81 4.36
CA MET A 1 28.16 -53.16 3.09
C MET A 1 26.77 -52.55 3.28
N ALA A 2 26.52 -51.30 2.84
CA ALA A 2 25.22 -50.65 3.04
C ALA A 2 24.13 -51.28 2.18
N ARG A 3 22.93 -51.48 2.75
CA ARG A 3 21.77 -52.07 2.06
C ARG A 3 20.73 -50.99 1.80
N TYR A 4 20.65 -50.54 0.55
CA TYR A 4 19.74 -49.46 0.16
C TYR A 4 18.30 -49.97 -0.03
N LYS A 5 17.33 -49.07 0.15
CA LYS A 5 15.92 -49.32 -0.18
C LYS A 5 15.75 -49.34 -1.72
N PRO A 6 14.89 -50.21 -2.28
CA PRO A 6 14.65 -50.26 -3.71
C PRO A 6 14.00 -48.94 -4.19
N MET A 7 14.47 -48.41 -5.33
CA MET A 7 13.88 -47.23 -5.95
C MET A 7 12.78 -47.67 -6.93
N HIS A 8 11.54 -47.26 -6.68
CA HIS A 8 10.44 -47.54 -7.58
C HIS A 8 10.51 -46.63 -8.81
N GLN A 9 10.45 -47.23 -10.00
CA GLN A 9 10.37 -46.56 -11.29
C GLN A 9 9.08 -46.98 -12.00
N GLY A 10 8.39 -46.04 -12.66
CA GLY A 10 7.15 -46.30 -13.37
C GLY A 10 5.96 -45.45 -12.89
N LEU A 11 4.78 -45.77 -13.40
CA LEU A 11 3.54 -45.05 -13.10
C LEU A 11 3.17 -45.23 -11.62
N LYS A 12 3.05 -44.12 -10.90
CA LYS A 12 2.43 -44.06 -9.57
C LYS A 12 1.22 -43.14 -9.66
N LEU A 13 0.04 -43.70 -9.48
CA LEU A 13 -1.19 -42.92 -9.36
C LEU A 13 -1.26 -42.32 -7.96
N LEU A 14 -1.49 -41.02 -7.88
CA LEU A 14 -1.70 -40.29 -6.64
C LEU A 14 -3.14 -39.80 -6.63
N ALA A 15 -3.98 -40.37 -5.76
CA ALA A 15 -5.31 -39.85 -5.53
C ALA A 15 -5.20 -38.54 -4.75
N LEU A 16 -5.74 -37.46 -5.32
CA LEU A 16 -5.74 -36.15 -4.68
C LEU A 16 -7.12 -35.88 -4.08
N ASP A 17 -7.14 -35.65 -2.77
CA ASP A 17 -8.31 -35.13 -2.06
C ASP A 17 -8.02 -33.66 -1.75
N PHE A 18 -8.79 -32.75 -2.36
CA PHE A 18 -8.61 -31.30 -2.27
C PHE A 18 -8.65 -30.80 -0.82
N ASP A 19 -9.48 -31.41 0.03
CA ASP A 19 -9.67 -30.96 1.41
C ASP A 19 -8.64 -31.55 2.36
N ARG A 20 -8.10 -32.74 2.06
CA ARG A 20 -7.04 -33.35 2.87
C ARG A 20 -5.64 -32.86 2.51
N GLN A 21 -5.44 -32.33 1.30
CA GLN A 21 -4.11 -31.87 0.86
C GLN A 21 -3.69 -30.56 1.54
N ILE A 22 -4.66 -29.75 1.99
CA ILE A 22 -4.43 -28.46 2.63
C ILE A 22 -4.66 -28.63 4.13
N LEU A 23 -3.57 -28.77 4.88
CA LEU A 23 -3.62 -29.09 6.31
C LEU A 23 -3.95 -27.84 7.15
N PRO A 24 -4.82 -27.94 8.17
CA PRO A 24 -5.06 -26.86 9.11
C PRO A 24 -3.76 -26.38 9.78
N GLY A 25 -3.60 -25.06 9.88
CA GLY A 25 -2.40 -24.43 10.47
C GLY A 25 -1.27 -24.17 9.48
N THR A 26 -1.38 -24.61 8.22
CA THR A 26 -0.43 -24.19 7.17
C THR A 26 -0.82 -22.86 6.53
N PHE A 27 0.14 -22.23 5.86
CA PHE A 27 -0.10 -20.99 5.12
C PHE A 27 -1.14 -21.19 4.00
N GLU A 28 -1.11 -22.32 3.30
CA GLU A 28 -2.07 -22.64 2.24
C GLU A 28 -3.51 -22.69 2.76
N TYR A 29 -3.70 -23.24 3.97
CA TYR A 29 -5.00 -23.27 4.62
C TYR A 29 -5.47 -21.86 4.99
N ALA A 30 -4.60 -21.07 5.61
CA ALA A 30 -4.90 -19.69 5.97
C ALA A 30 -5.26 -18.85 4.73
N LEU A 31 -4.51 -19.03 3.64
CA LEU A 31 -4.78 -18.36 2.36
C LEU A 31 -6.14 -18.77 1.78
N ARG A 32 -6.45 -20.08 1.73
CA ARG A 32 -7.73 -20.58 1.24
C ARG A 32 -8.88 -20.02 2.08
N HIS A 33 -8.78 -20.11 3.40
CA HIS A 33 -9.79 -19.60 4.33
C HIS A 33 -10.00 -18.08 4.18
N LEU A 34 -8.92 -17.32 4.10
CA LEU A 34 -8.97 -15.86 3.95
C LEU A 34 -9.70 -15.47 2.66
N VAL A 35 -9.34 -16.08 1.53
CA VAL A 35 -9.94 -15.75 0.23
C VAL A 35 -11.40 -16.22 0.13
N ASP A 36 -11.74 -17.38 0.71
CA ASP A 36 -13.08 -17.96 0.57
C ASP A 36 -14.11 -17.38 1.56
N ASN A 37 -13.69 -16.98 2.77
CA ASN A 37 -14.62 -16.60 3.84
C ASN A 37 -14.56 -15.13 4.25
N GLU A 38 -13.40 -14.47 4.12
CA GLU A 38 -13.18 -13.15 4.73
C GLU A 38 -13.06 -12.01 3.71
N LEU A 39 -12.54 -12.29 2.50
CA LEU A 39 -12.34 -11.28 1.48
C LEU A 39 -13.58 -11.05 0.63
N ASP A 40 -13.92 -9.78 0.42
CA ASP A 40 -14.95 -9.39 -0.52
C ASP A 40 -14.37 -9.29 -1.94
N LEU A 41 -14.82 -10.21 -2.80
CA LEU A 41 -14.40 -10.32 -4.20
C LEU A 41 -15.41 -9.72 -5.19
N GLU A 42 -16.46 -9.04 -4.73
CA GLU A 42 -17.52 -8.49 -5.57
C GLU A 42 -16.97 -7.61 -6.69
N GLY A 43 -15.96 -6.78 -6.38
CA GLY A 43 -15.29 -5.93 -7.38
C GLY A 43 -14.59 -6.71 -8.51
N PHE A 44 -14.19 -7.96 -8.28
CA PHE A 44 -13.68 -8.84 -9.33
C PHE A 44 -14.81 -9.46 -10.15
N HIS A 45 -15.90 -9.88 -9.49
CA HIS A 45 -17.04 -10.49 -10.16
C HIS A 45 -17.70 -9.54 -11.17
N GLN A 46 -17.85 -8.26 -10.83
CA GLN A 46 -18.43 -7.24 -11.72
C GLN A 46 -17.68 -7.04 -13.04
N ARG A 47 -16.42 -7.46 -13.12
CA ARG A 47 -15.62 -7.36 -14.36
C ARG A 47 -15.90 -8.48 -15.35
N TYR A 48 -16.42 -9.61 -14.87
CA TYR A 48 -16.74 -10.73 -15.73
C TYR A 48 -18.14 -10.56 -16.32
N LYS A 49 -18.22 -10.60 -17.65
CA LYS A 49 -19.48 -10.73 -18.38
C LYS A 49 -19.70 -12.21 -18.66
N ASN A 50 -20.37 -12.88 -17.73
CA ASN A 50 -20.65 -14.32 -17.81
C ASN A 50 -21.91 -14.58 -18.64
N ASP A 51 -21.90 -14.13 -19.90
CA ASP A 51 -22.96 -14.47 -20.84
C ASP A 51 -22.87 -15.97 -21.20
N VAL A 52 -23.98 -16.57 -21.63
CA VAL A 52 -24.04 -18.00 -22.00
C VAL A 52 -23.14 -18.35 -23.20
N GLN A 53 -22.63 -17.33 -23.90
CA GLN A 53 -21.80 -17.49 -25.09
C GLN A 53 -20.31 -17.38 -24.76
N GLY A 54 -19.52 -18.34 -25.24
CA GLY A 54 -18.07 -18.36 -25.11
C GLY A 54 -17.57 -19.39 -24.10
N ALA A 55 -16.27 -19.31 -23.79
CA ALA A 55 -15.65 -20.19 -22.81
C ALA A 55 -16.00 -19.75 -21.38
N ALA A 56 -16.19 -20.73 -20.48
CA ALA A 56 -16.43 -20.46 -19.08
C ALA A 56 -15.26 -19.67 -18.47
N ALA A 57 -15.59 -18.63 -17.71
CA ALA A 57 -14.59 -17.82 -17.02
C ALA A 57 -14.02 -18.56 -15.81
N PHE A 58 -12.73 -18.33 -15.53
CA PHE A 58 -12.11 -18.79 -14.29
C PHE A 58 -12.64 -18.01 -13.10
N HIS A 59 -12.90 -18.70 -11.99
CA HIS A 59 -13.35 -18.05 -10.76
C HIS A 59 -12.25 -17.11 -10.21
N PRO A 60 -12.55 -15.85 -9.89
CA PRO A 60 -11.54 -14.88 -9.43
C PRO A 60 -10.85 -15.32 -8.13
N ALA A 61 -11.58 -15.98 -7.22
CA ALA A 61 -10.99 -16.56 -6.01
C ALA A 61 -9.89 -17.60 -6.32
N ALA A 62 -10.09 -18.47 -7.32
CA ALA A 62 -9.11 -19.48 -7.68
C ALA A 62 -7.83 -18.83 -8.25
N LEU A 63 -7.98 -17.85 -9.14
CA LEU A 63 -6.85 -17.09 -9.69
C LEU A 63 -6.08 -16.34 -8.59
N LEU A 64 -6.79 -15.69 -7.67
CA LEU A 64 -6.20 -14.95 -6.56
C LEU A 64 -5.40 -15.88 -5.64
N LYS A 65 -5.95 -17.04 -5.27
CA LYS A 65 -5.24 -18.04 -4.45
C LYS A 65 -3.96 -18.54 -5.12
N ILE A 66 -4.02 -18.87 -6.42
CA ILE A 66 -2.83 -19.32 -7.17
C ILE A 66 -1.73 -18.26 -7.12
N ILE A 67 -2.07 -17.00 -7.38
CA ILE A 67 -1.10 -15.90 -7.48
C ILE A 67 -0.48 -15.62 -6.11
N LEU A 68 -1.30 -15.51 -5.06
CA LEU A 68 -0.81 -15.26 -3.70
C LEU A 68 0.07 -16.41 -3.21
N LEU A 69 -0.32 -17.66 -3.48
CA LEU A 69 0.50 -18.82 -3.15
C LEU A 69 1.82 -18.81 -3.92
N ALA A 70 1.81 -18.52 -5.21
CA ALA A 70 3.01 -18.43 -6.02
C ALA A 70 3.98 -17.36 -5.50
N TYR A 71 3.47 -16.18 -5.17
CA TYR A 71 4.28 -15.08 -4.66
C TYR A 71 4.87 -15.37 -3.28
N SER A 72 4.12 -16.04 -2.40
CA SER A 72 4.64 -16.49 -1.11
C SER A 72 5.84 -17.44 -1.25
N ARG A 73 5.92 -18.16 -2.37
CA ARG A 73 7.02 -19.07 -2.71
C ARG A 73 8.08 -18.44 -3.62
N GLY A 74 7.99 -17.13 -3.89
CA GLY A 74 8.93 -16.40 -4.75
C GLY A 74 8.78 -16.66 -6.25
N ILE A 75 7.66 -17.24 -6.68
CA ILE A 75 7.39 -17.57 -8.09
C ILE A 75 6.60 -16.43 -8.73
N ILE A 76 7.31 -15.54 -9.44
CA ILE A 76 6.71 -14.32 -10.01
C ILE A 76 6.34 -14.42 -11.49
N SER A 77 6.93 -15.36 -12.23
CA SER A 77 6.72 -15.48 -13.67
C SER A 77 5.42 -16.24 -13.97
N SER A 78 4.50 -15.64 -14.71
CA SER A 78 3.20 -16.27 -15.05
C SER A 78 3.34 -17.64 -15.73
N ARG A 79 4.39 -17.83 -16.54
CA ARG A 79 4.69 -19.14 -17.17
C ARG A 79 5.15 -20.18 -16.15
N LYS A 80 5.95 -19.77 -15.16
CA LYS A 80 6.34 -20.65 -14.05
C LYS A 80 5.13 -21.00 -13.18
N ILE A 81 4.24 -20.03 -12.95
CA ILE A 81 3.01 -20.26 -12.19
C ILE A 81 2.14 -21.30 -12.91
N GLU A 82 1.94 -21.18 -14.23
CA GLU A 82 1.22 -22.17 -15.03
C GLU A 82 1.85 -23.57 -14.93
N ALA A 83 3.17 -23.70 -15.06
CA ALA A 83 3.85 -25.00 -14.95
C ALA A 83 3.63 -25.63 -13.57
N VAL A 84 3.75 -24.82 -12.52
CA VAL A 84 3.56 -25.28 -11.14
C VAL A 84 2.10 -25.66 -10.86
N CYS A 85 1.13 -25.00 -11.49
CA CYS A 85 -0.28 -25.40 -11.41
C CYS A 85 -0.57 -26.77 -12.03
N ARG A 86 0.29 -27.25 -12.95
CA ARG A 86 0.16 -28.59 -13.55
C ARG A 86 0.92 -29.67 -12.79
N GLU A 87 2.05 -29.31 -12.20
CA GLU A 87 3.00 -30.28 -11.63
C GLU A 87 2.85 -30.42 -10.11
N ASN A 88 2.45 -29.36 -9.41
CA ASN A 88 2.45 -29.32 -7.96
C ASN A 88 1.06 -29.57 -7.37
N MET A 89 0.93 -30.66 -6.61
CA MET A 89 -0.32 -31.04 -5.95
C MET A 89 -0.91 -29.95 -5.05
N LEU A 90 -0.10 -29.10 -4.42
CA LEU A 90 -0.62 -28.02 -3.58
C LEU A 90 -1.30 -26.94 -4.41
N PHE A 91 -0.77 -26.64 -5.60
CA PHE A 91 -1.39 -25.65 -6.49
C PHE A 91 -2.67 -26.21 -7.11
N ILE A 92 -2.66 -27.48 -7.51
CA ILE A 92 -3.86 -28.20 -7.97
C ILE A 92 -4.92 -28.18 -6.86
N ALA A 93 -4.53 -28.49 -5.62
CA ALA A 93 -5.44 -28.52 -4.49
C ALA A 93 -6.06 -27.14 -4.18
N VAL A 94 -5.24 -26.10 -4.18
CA VAL A 94 -5.66 -24.72 -3.85
C VAL A 94 -6.54 -24.11 -4.95
N SER A 95 -6.29 -24.46 -6.22
CA SER A 95 -7.06 -23.97 -7.35
C SER A 95 -8.29 -24.80 -7.69
N GLY A 96 -8.48 -25.96 -7.05
CA GLY A 96 -9.54 -26.90 -7.42
C GLY A 96 -9.34 -27.48 -8.83
N ASP A 97 -8.08 -27.74 -9.22
CA ASP A 97 -7.66 -28.17 -10.56
C ASP A 97 -8.00 -27.18 -11.69
N SER A 98 -8.12 -25.89 -11.34
CA SER A 98 -8.20 -24.83 -12.33
C SER A 98 -6.81 -24.59 -12.95
N GLN A 99 -6.51 -25.28 -14.05
CA GLN A 99 -5.25 -25.17 -14.79
C GLN A 99 -5.21 -23.92 -15.68
N SER A 100 -5.21 -22.74 -15.06
CA SER A 100 -5.21 -21.46 -15.78
C SER A 100 -3.94 -21.25 -16.61
N HIS A 101 -4.11 -20.82 -17.86
CA HIS A 101 -3.00 -20.46 -18.73
C HIS A 101 -2.27 -19.18 -18.27
N PHE A 102 -0.98 -19.08 -18.63
CA PHE A 102 -0.15 -17.93 -18.27
C PHE A 102 -0.71 -16.58 -18.75
N THR A 103 -1.42 -16.55 -19.88
CA THR A 103 -2.05 -15.35 -20.43
C THR A 103 -3.19 -14.85 -19.55
N THR A 104 -4.03 -15.75 -19.06
CA THR A 104 -5.12 -15.45 -18.12
C THR A 104 -4.57 -14.90 -16.81
N LEU A 105 -3.53 -15.53 -16.26
CA LEU A 105 -2.87 -15.06 -15.04
C LEU A 105 -2.26 -13.67 -15.23
N ALA A 106 -1.54 -13.45 -16.33
CA ALA A 106 -0.95 -12.15 -16.63
C ALA A 106 -2.02 -11.05 -16.81
N ALA A 107 -3.10 -11.35 -17.54
CA ALA A 107 -4.21 -10.43 -17.73
C ALA A 107 -4.93 -10.11 -16.41
N PHE A 108 -5.10 -11.11 -15.53
CA PHE A 108 -5.68 -10.90 -14.21
C PHE A 108 -4.81 -9.95 -13.38
N ILE A 109 -3.50 -10.21 -13.28
CA ILE A 109 -2.55 -9.38 -12.53
C ILE A 109 -2.51 -7.94 -13.06
N ALA A 110 -2.42 -7.78 -14.38
CA ALA A 110 -2.34 -6.46 -15.02
C ALA A 110 -3.57 -5.58 -14.72
N ASN A 111 -4.74 -6.19 -14.64
CA ASN A 111 -5.98 -5.47 -14.39
C ASN A 111 -6.31 -5.32 -12.90
N ALA A 112 -5.69 -6.09 -12.02
CA ALA A 112 -6.08 -6.18 -10.60
C ALA A 112 -5.60 -5.01 -9.72
N GLY A 113 -4.80 -4.07 -10.23
CA GLY A 113 -4.10 -3.03 -9.44
C GLY A 113 -4.97 -2.30 -8.40
N GLU A 114 -6.04 -1.62 -8.84
CA GLU A 114 -6.92 -0.86 -7.92
C GLU A 114 -7.69 -1.76 -6.93
N LEU A 115 -8.08 -2.95 -7.37
CA LEU A 115 -8.82 -3.90 -6.53
C LEU A 115 -7.92 -4.54 -5.47
N ILE A 116 -6.66 -4.82 -5.80
CA ILE A 116 -5.68 -5.37 -4.86
C ILE A 116 -5.43 -4.40 -3.71
N ALA A 117 -5.36 -3.09 -3.98
CA ALA A 117 -5.22 -2.10 -2.91
C ALA A 117 -6.40 -2.14 -1.92
N LYS A 118 -7.63 -2.31 -2.42
CA LYS A 118 -8.83 -2.46 -1.58
C LYS A 118 -8.81 -3.78 -0.79
N LEU A 119 -8.44 -4.89 -1.44
CA LEU A 119 -8.29 -6.18 -0.75
C LEU A 119 -7.23 -6.11 0.34
N PHE A 120 -6.11 -5.43 0.10
CA PHE A 120 -5.06 -5.29 1.11
C PHE A 120 -5.55 -4.54 2.35
N ALA A 121 -6.38 -3.50 2.17
CA ALA A 121 -7.02 -2.81 3.28
C ALA A 121 -7.96 -3.74 4.08
N GLN A 122 -8.69 -4.63 3.41
CA GLN A 122 -9.51 -5.65 4.08
C GLN A 122 -8.65 -6.62 4.89
N VAL A 123 -7.54 -7.10 4.33
CA VAL A 123 -6.59 -7.97 5.04
C VAL A 123 -6.07 -7.29 6.31
N LEU A 124 -5.68 -6.01 6.23
CA LEU A 124 -5.23 -5.26 7.41
C LEU A 124 -6.33 -5.14 8.47
N LEU A 125 -7.58 -4.90 8.06
CA LEU A 125 -8.71 -4.83 8.97
C LEU A 125 -8.98 -6.17 9.66
N ILE A 126 -8.86 -7.28 8.93
CA ILE A 126 -8.98 -8.64 9.47
C ILE A 126 -7.86 -8.89 10.50
N CYS A 127 -6.62 -8.54 10.16
CA CYS A 127 -5.48 -8.68 11.06
C CYS A 127 -5.61 -7.83 12.33
N ASP A 128 -6.15 -6.60 12.25
CA ASP A 128 -6.43 -5.76 13.43
C ASP A 128 -7.50 -6.37 14.33
N ARG A 129 -8.60 -6.88 13.73
CA ARG A 129 -9.67 -7.57 14.48
C ARG A 129 -9.19 -8.82 15.19
N GLN A 130 -8.24 -9.54 14.60
CA GLN A 130 -7.62 -10.73 15.19
C GLN A 130 -6.50 -10.38 16.19
N GLY A 131 -6.20 -9.09 16.40
CA GLY A 131 -5.15 -8.65 17.32
C GLY A 131 -3.73 -8.96 16.84
N LEU A 132 -3.54 -9.23 15.55
CA LEU A 132 -2.24 -9.55 14.94
C LEU A 132 -1.39 -8.30 14.67
N ILE A 133 -2.02 -7.12 14.63
CA ILE A 133 -1.33 -5.84 14.39
C ILE A 133 -1.03 -5.17 15.74
N GLY A 134 0.26 -5.11 16.08
CA GLY A 134 0.73 -4.31 17.20
C GLY A 134 0.56 -2.81 16.91
N LYS A 135 -0.23 -2.11 17.72
CA LYS A 135 -0.56 -0.68 17.53
C LYS A 135 0.59 0.27 17.89
N GLU A 136 1.74 -0.25 18.31
CA GLU A 136 2.87 0.54 18.81
C GLU A 136 3.91 0.88 17.72
N LEU A 137 4.15 -0.01 16.76
CA LEU A 137 5.13 0.20 15.69
C LEU A 137 4.77 -0.64 14.45
N PHE A 138 4.40 0.03 13.35
CA PHE A 138 4.11 -0.60 12.07
C PHE A 138 5.31 -0.46 11.12
N ALA A 139 6.06 -1.55 10.94
CA ALA A 139 7.19 -1.60 10.01
C ALA A 139 6.78 -2.31 8.71
N ILE A 140 6.90 -1.63 7.58
CA ILE A 140 6.69 -2.21 6.24
C ILE A 140 8.07 -2.62 5.70
N ASP A 141 8.50 -3.84 6.03
CA ASP A 141 9.76 -4.36 5.53
C ASP A 141 9.57 -4.93 4.11
N GLY A 142 10.30 -4.39 3.12
CA GLY A 142 10.37 -4.96 1.77
C GLY A 142 9.80 -4.14 0.61
N VAL A 143 9.19 -2.98 0.84
CA VAL A 143 8.71 -2.14 -0.26
C VAL A 143 9.75 -1.07 -0.62
N LYS A 144 10.42 -1.25 -1.77
CA LYS A 144 11.21 -0.19 -2.43
C LYS A 144 10.26 0.80 -3.10
N LEU A 145 9.65 1.70 -2.32
CA LEU A 145 8.91 2.83 -2.89
C LEU A 145 9.91 3.72 -3.65
N PRO A 146 9.66 4.05 -4.93
CA PRO A 146 10.39 5.13 -5.57
C PRO A 146 10.00 6.41 -4.83
N SER A 147 10.87 6.86 -3.94
CA SER A 147 10.61 8.04 -3.11
C SER A 147 11.55 9.18 -3.51
N ASN A 148 10.98 10.37 -3.67
CA ASN A 148 11.70 11.62 -3.49
C ASN A 148 11.89 11.90 -1.99
N ALA A 149 12.40 10.91 -1.24
CA ALA A 149 12.70 11.09 0.17
C ALA A 149 14.16 11.53 0.29
N SER A 150 14.38 12.74 0.82
CA SER A 150 15.74 13.15 1.18
C SER A 150 16.27 12.20 2.26
N LYS A 151 17.58 11.92 2.22
CA LYS A 151 18.27 11.11 3.24
C LYS A 151 18.01 11.62 4.67
N GLU A 152 17.68 12.89 4.81
CA GLU A 152 17.37 13.54 6.10
C GLU A 152 16.04 13.08 6.72
N LYS A 153 15.12 12.52 5.93
CA LYS A 153 13.82 12.02 6.41
C LYS A 153 13.75 10.50 6.58
N SER A 154 14.87 9.81 6.35
CA SER A 154 14.99 8.35 6.53
C SER A 154 15.99 8.06 7.65
N GLY A 155 15.57 7.36 8.70
CA GLY A 155 16.43 7.10 9.85
C GLY A 155 15.83 6.10 10.84
N THR A 156 16.62 5.73 11.85
CA THR A 156 16.21 4.82 12.93
C THR A 156 15.37 5.58 13.97
N ARG A 157 14.59 4.86 14.81
CA ARG A 157 13.85 5.48 15.93
C ARG A 157 14.75 6.37 16.81
N ALA A 158 15.99 5.95 17.06
CA ALA A 158 16.96 6.75 17.80
C ALA A 158 17.34 8.07 17.09
N ASP A 159 17.43 8.06 15.76
CA ASP A 159 17.76 9.24 14.96
C ASP A 159 16.61 10.25 14.99
N PHE A 160 15.36 9.76 14.91
CA PHE A 160 14.17 10.61 15.03
C PHE A 160 14.01 11.23 16.43
N LEU A 161 14.33 10.49 17.49
CA LEU A 161 14.33 11.03 18.86
C LEU A 161 15.37 12.15 19.02
N ARG A 162 16.59 11.95 18.52
CA ARG A 162 17.63 13.00 18.53
C ARG A 162 17.21 14.24 17.74
N GLN A 163 16.55 14.04 16.59
CA GLN A 163 16.06 15.14 15.79
C GLN A 163 14.94 15.90 16.51
N ALA A 164 14.02 15.20 17.19
CA ALA A 164 12.97 15.80 18.00
C ALA A 164 13.57 16.66 19.12
N GLU A 165 14.52 16.12 19.91
CA GLU A 165 15.21 16.88 20.95
C GLU A 165 15.93 18.12 20.39
N ARG A 166 16.53 18.01 19.20
CA ARG A 166 17.21 19.14 18.54
C ARG A 166 16.21 20.24 18.16
N MET A 167 15.04 19.85 17.65
CA MET A 167 13.97 20.78 17.29
C MET A 167 13.36 21.44 18.53
N GLU A 168 13.16 20.69 19.62
CA GLU A 168 12.68 21.22 20.90
C GLU A 168 13.65 22.24 21.50
N LYS A 169 14.96 21.92 21.55
CA LYS A 169 16.00 22.85 22.01
C LYS A 169 16.08 24.11 21.15
N ALA A 170 15.84 24.00 19.84
CA ALA A 170 15.79 25.16 18.94
C ALA A 170 14.55 26.03 19.21
N ALA A 171 13.39 25.40 19.44
CA ALA A 171 12.15 26.08 19.80
C ALA A 171 12.27 26.82 21.15
N GLU A 172 12.87 26.19 22.16
CA GLU A 172 13.16 26.84 23.45
C GLU A 172 14.09 28.04 23.30
N LYS A 173 15.16 27.91 22.53
CA LYS A 173 16.04 29.05 22.22
C LYS A 173 15.30 30.18 21.51
N MET A 174 14.35 29.87 20.63
CA MET A 174 13.51 30.88 19.97
C MET A 174 12.56 31.55 20.96
N LYS A 175 11.92 30.79 21.86
CA LYS A 175 11.07 31.35 22.94
C LYS A 175 11.85 32.32 23.82
N LEU A 176 13.04 31.93 24.29
CA LEU A 176 13.90 32.79 25.12
C LEU A 176 14.30 34.10 24.41
N LYS A 177 14.56 34.04 23.10
CA LYS A 177 14.86 35.23 22.29
C LYS A 177 13.64 36.14 22.13
N ILE A 178 12.46 35.57 21.93
CA ILE A 178 11.18 36.30 21.80
C ILE A 178 10.82 36.98 23.14
N ASP A 179 11.00 36.28 24.26
CA ASP A 179 10.62 36.76 25.59
C ASP A 179 11.59 37.81 26.17
N SER A 180 12.78 37.95 25.60
CA SER A 180 13.74 38.99 25.97
C SER A 180 13.19 40.40 25.72
N ASP A 181 13.59 41.39 26.52
CA ASP A 181 13.10 42.77 26.39
C ASP A 181 13.44 43.40 25.03
N LEU A 182 14.60 43.04 24.46
CA LEU A 182 14.97 43.42 23.10
C LEU A 182 14.10 42.70 22.06
N GLY A 183 13.77 41.43 22.26
CA GLY A 183 12.87 40.66 21.41
C GLY A 183 11.45 41.23 21.38
N LYS A 184 10.88 41.51 22.56
CA LYS A 184 9.57 42.16 22.70
C LYS A 184 9.53 43.53 22.03
N ARG A 185 10.60 44.34 22.16
CA ARG A 185 10.72 45.64 21.47
C ARG A 185 10.80 45.51 19.96
N ILE A 186 11.62 44.58 19.45
CA ILE A 186 11.75 44.34 18.00
C ILE A 186 10.42 43.85 17.42
N ILE A 187 9.73 42.93 18.09
CA ILE A 187 8.42 42.42 17.65
C ILE A 187 7.37 43.53 17.69
N ALA A 188 7.31 44.32 18.77
CA ALA A 188 6.40 45.46 18.87
C ALA A 188 6.66 46.52 17.79
N GLN A 189 7.93 46.82 17.50
CA GLN A 189 8.33 47.77 16.45
C GLN A 189 7.99 47.24 15.06
N ARG A 190 8.10 45.92 14.84
CA ARG A 190 7.74 45.27 13.57
C ARG A 190 6.22 45.19 13.38
N PHE A 191 5.46 44.89 14.43
CA PHE A 191 3.99 44.95 14.40
C PHE A 191 3.48 46.37 14.14
N ALA A 192 4.08 47.38 14.78
CA ALA A 192 3.75 48.78 14.54
C ALA A 192 4.01 49.24 13.09
N THR A 193 4.97 48.62 12.38
CA THR A 193 5.22 48.86 10.95
C THR A 193 4.34 48.04 10.00
N VAL A 194 3.64 47.01 10.49
CA VAL A 194 2.75 46.16 9.67
C VAL A 194 1.29 46.65 9.72
N ASP A 195 0.93 47.48 10.72
CA ASP A 195 -0.34 48.20 10.80
C ASP A 195 -0.36 49.60 10.12
N PRO A 196 -0.04 49.70 8.81
CA PRO A 196 -0.73 50.69 7.96
C PRO A 196 -1.73 50.04 6.99
N CYS A 197 -1.73 48.71 6.84
CA CYS A 197 -2.50 48.06 5.78
C CYS A 197 -3.84 47.45 6.25
N LEU A 198 -4.06 47.27 7.55
CA LEU A 198 -5.28 46.64 8.10
C LEU A 198 -6.07 47.54 9.07
N GLY A 199 -5.67 48.81 9.25
CA GLY A 199 -6.14 49.66 10.34
C GLY A 199 -6.66 51.05 9.96
N THR A 200 -7.45 51.19 8.89
CA THR A 200 -8.30 52.39 8.68
C THR A 200 -9.62 52.00 8.02
N CYS A 201 -10.50 51.36 8.80
CA CYS A 201 -11.92 51.19 8.44
C CYS A 201 -12.87 51.71 9.52
N ALA A 202 -12.38 52.43 10.54
CA ALA A 202 -13.21 53.02 11.58
C ALA A 202 -13.08 54.55 11.55
N ALA A 203 -13.74 55.20 10.59
CA ALA A 203 -14.34 56.54 10.68
C ALA A 203 -14.40 57.22 9.29
N THR A 204 -15.48 56.99 8.53
CA THR A 204 -16.28 58.08 7.93
C THR A 204 -17.52 57.49 7.27
N ASN A 205 -18.68 57.90 7.75
CA ASN A 205 -19.91 57.82 6.97
C ASN A 205 -19.72 58.59 5.66
N ALA A 206 -20.25 58.02 4.57
CA ALA A 206 -20.29 58.54 3.20
C ALA A 206 -19.04 58.26 2.33
N CYS A 207 -19.06 57.11 1.65
CA CYS A 207 -18.66 57.06 0.23
C CYS A 207 -19.36 55.88 -0.45
N THR A 208 -20.37 56.24 -1.23
CA THR A 208 -21.16 55.38 -2.12
C THR A 208 -20.35 54.92 -3.34
N ALA A 209 -20.72 53.75 -3.86
CA ALA A 209 -20.51 53.24 -5.22
C ALA A 209 -19.14 52.63 -5.61
N SER A 210 -19.22 51.39 -6.10
CA SER A 210 -18.20 50.50 -6.71
C SER A 210 -17.57 51.04 -8.00
N PRO A 211 -16.78 50.26 -8.80
CA PRO A 211 -15.82 49.19 -8.50
C PRO A 211 -14.43 49.48 -9.13
N CYS A 212 -13.32 48.99 -8.59
CA CYS A 212 -12.05 49.05 -9.32
C CYS A 212 -11.30 47.72 -9.26
N ALA A 213 -11.35 47.01 -10.38
CA ALA A 213 -10.57 45.82 -10.67
C ALA A 213 -9.14 46.20 -11.05
N VAL A 214 -8.12 45.63 -10.38
CA VAL A 214 -6.79 45.45 -10.99
C VAL A 214 -6.17 44.13 -10.51
N LYS A 215 -5.80 43.30 -11.49
CA LYS A 215 -5.21 41.95 -11.43
C LYS A 215 -3.77 41.95 -10.85
N PRO A 216 -3.30 40.86 -10.23
CA PRO A 216 -1.88 40.67 -9.97
C PRO A 216 -1.13 40.19 -11.23
N LYS A 217 -0.20 41.03 -11.72
CA LYS A 217 0.84 40.67 -12.68
C LYS A 217 1.89 39.81 -11.98
N TRP A 218 1.96 38.53 -12.32
CA TRP A 218 3.15 37.71 -12.12
C TRP A 218 4.06 37.90 -13.34
N THR A 219 5.16 38.61 -13.17
CA THR A 219 6.29 38.62 -14.10
C THR A 219 7.42 37.82 -13.46
N GLY A 220 7.80 36.72 -14.11
CA GLY A 220 8.72 35.71 -13.58
C GLY A 220 10.15 35.79 -14.11
N ASN A 221 10.69 34.58 -14.30
CA ASN A 221 12.03 34.14 -14.76
C ASN A 221 13.08 34.02 -13.67
N GLY A 222 13.87 32.95 -13.57
CA GLY A 222 14.06 31.66 -14.28
C GLY A 222 14.99 30.83 -13.36
N ASN A 223 15.38 29.57 -13.52
CA ASN A 223 15.46 28.57 -14.58
C ASN A 223 15.85 27.27 -13.83
N CYS A 224 15.40 26.08 -14.25
CA CYS A 224 16.19 24.85 -14.14
C CYS A 224 15.58 23.72 -15.00
N PHE A 225 16.09 23.68 -16.24
CA PHE A 225 16.46 22.52 -17.07
C PHE A 225 15.44 21.47 -17.53
N ALA A 226 15.54 21.25 -18.84
CA ALA A 226 15.08 20.12 -19.64
C ALA A 226 15.82 18.81 -19.32
#